data_AF-A0A7C8FZA9-F1
#
_entry.id   AF-A0A7C8FZA9-F1
#
_cell.length_a   1.000
_cell.length_b   1.000
_cell.length_c   1.000
_cell.angle_alpha   90.00
_cell.angle_beta   90.00
_cell.angle_gamma   90.00
#
_symmetry.space_group_name_H-M   'P 1'
#
loop_
_entity.id
_entity.type
_entity.pdbx_description
1 polymer ?
#
loop_
_entity_poly.entity_id
_entity_poly.type
_entity_poly.pdbx_seq_one_letter_code
_entity_poly.pdbx_strand_id
1 'polypeptide(L)'
;MSPDIVAARDALHIARLMRAEYLLGVNDAVLTIDDVIRSSRQPARSPLRRIQLRQLLMAQTGTGPKGADLTIERMFDLLELRRPPKRPTIAWLLDERAGGVRLRAFLDARTTSSEPPWPQWPYETTRGKSQ
;
A
#
# COMPACT_ATOMS: atom_id res chain seq x y z
N MET A 1 -24.15 -20.56 -26.18
CA MET A 1 -23.18 -19.92 -25.26
C MET A 1 -23.99 -19.39 -24.08
N SER A 2 -23.87 -19.98 -22.88
CA SER A 2 -24.79 -19.65 -21.78
C SER A 2 -24.67 -18.17 -21.38
N PRO A 3 -25.79 -17.47 -21.15
CA PRO A 3 -25.82 -16.04 -20.79
C PRO A 3 -24.97 -15.70 -19.56
N ASP A 4 -24.74 -16.68 -18.69
CA ASP A 4 -23.91 -16.60 -17.49
C ASP A 4 -22.41 -16.32 -17.80
N ILE A 5 -21.86 -16.91 -18.87
CA ILE A 5 -20.44 -16.71 -19.22
C ILE A 5 -20.21 -15.29 -19.76
N VAL A 6 -21.17 -14.74 -20.50
CA VAL A 6 -21.08 -13.38 -21.04
C VAL A 6 -21.15 -12.37 -19.89
N ALA A 7 -22.14 -12.51 -19.00
CA ALA A 7 -22.26 -11.67 -17.81
C ALA A 7 -21.01 -11.73 -16.91
N ALA A 8 -20.42 -12.91 -16.73
CA ALA A 8 -19.18 -13.07 -15.97
C ALA A 8 -17.98 -12.35 -16.62
N ARG A 9 -17.88 -12.35 -17.95
CA ARG A 9 -16.83 -11.64 -18.68
C ARG A 9 -16.99 -10.13 -18.58
N ASP A 10 -18.21 -9.63 -18.68
CA ASP A 10 -18.51 -8.21 -18.54
C ASP A 10 -18.19 -7.71 -17.12
N ALA A 11 -18.60 -8.46 -16.10
CA ALA A 11 -18.25 -8.17 -14.71
C ALA A 11 -16.73 -8.15 -14.47
N LEU A 12 -15.99 -9.10 -15.06
CA LEU A 12 -14.53 -9.12 -14.99
C LEU A 12 -13.89 -7.92 -15.70
N HIS A 13 -14.45 -7.52 -16.84
CA HIS A 13 -13.98 -6.35 -17.59
C HIS A 13 -14.16 -5.06 -16.76
N ILE A 14 -15.37 -4.84 -16.22
CA ILE A 14 -15.68 -3.72 -15.32
C ILE A 14 -14.74 -3.70 -14.11
N ALA A 15 -14.52 -4.86 -13.47
CA ALA A 15 -13.61 -4.99 -12.33
C ALA A 15 -12.14 -4.70 -12.68
N ARG A 16 -11.71 -4.93 -13.93
CA ARG A 16 -10.36 -4.57 -14.41
C ARG A 16 -10.26 -3.07 -14.67
N LEU A 17 -11.25 -2.50 -15.34
CA LEU A 17 -11.32 -1.06 -15.61
C LEU A 17 -11.29 -0.25 -14.31
N MET A 18 -12.14 -0.59 -13.34
CA MET A 18 -12.17 0.09 -12.04
C MET A 18 -10.81 0.04 -11.33
N ARG A 19 -10.10 -1.10 -11.37
CA ARG A 19 -8.77 -1.17 -10.75
C ARG A 19 -7.74 -0.33 -11.49
N ALA A 20 -7.79 -0.32 -12.82
CA ALA A 20 -6.89 0.49 -13.64
C ALA A 20 -7.12 1.98 -13.37
N GLU A 21 -8.37 2.44 -13.33
CA GLU A 21 -8.75 3.83 -13.04
C GLU A 21 -8.19 4.31 -11.71
N TYR A 22 -8.29 3.51 -10.64
CA TYR A 22 -7.75 3.89 -9.33
C TYR A 22 -6.23 3.93 -9.30
N LEU A 23 -5.56 2.98 -9.97
CA LEU A 23 -4.10 2.98 -10.05
C LEU A 23 -3.58 4.17 -10.87
N LEU A 24 -4.26 4.54 -11.95
CA LEU A 24 -3.97 5.75 -12.72
C LEU A 24 -4.21 7.00 -11.87
N GLY A 25 -5.32 7.06 -11.13
CA GLY A 25 -5.60 8.18 -10.22
C GLY A 25 -4.53 8.36 -9.14
N VAL A 26 -3.92 7.26 -8.65
CA VAL A 26 -2.77 7.34 -7.73
C VAL A 26 -1.50 7.83 -8.44
N ASN A 27 -1.25 7.36 -9.66
CA ASN A 27 -0.12 7.79 -10.48
C ASN A 27 -0.15 9.27 -10.84
N ASP A 28 -1.35 9.78 -11.09
CA ASP A 28 -1.58 11.18 -11.45
C ASP A 28 -1.76 12.08 -10.22
N ALA A 29 -1.54 11.53 -9.01
CA ALA A 29 -1.71 12.19 -7.72
C ALA A 29 -3.12 12.77 -7.46
N VAL A 30 -4.13 12.30 -8.19
CA VAL A 30 -5.55 12.63 -7.98
C VAL A 30 -6.11 11.88 -6.76
N LEU A 31 -5.60 10.67 -6.51
CA LEU A 31 -5.95 9.83 -5.38
C LEU A 31 -4.71 9.51 -4.56
N THR A 32 -4.86 9.43 -3.24
CA THR A 32 -3.82 8.85 -2.38
C THR A 32 -4.04 7.34 -2.22
N ILE A 33 -2.99 6.62 -1.82
CA ILE A 33 -3.09 5.21 -1.41
C ILE A 33 -4.19 5.02 -0.34
N ASP A 34 -4.32 5.99 0.58
CA ASP A 34 -5.29 5.94 1.67
C ASP A 34 -6.73 6.13 1.17
N ASP A 35 -6.93 6.90 0.10
CA ASP A 35 -8.22 7.03 -0.57
C ASP A 35 -8.63 5.74 -1.29
N VAL A 36 -7.67 5.03 -1.90
CA VAL A 36 -7.92 3.71 -2.52
C VAL A 36 -8.31 2.68 -1.44
N ILE A 37 -7.57 2.65 -0.32
CA ILE A 37 -7.87 1.75 0.81
C ILE A 37 -9.26 2.07 1.38
N ARG A 38 -9.56 3.35 1.63
CA ARG A 38 -10.88 3.79 2.13
C ARG A 38 -12.00 3.40 1.17
N SER A 39 -11.80 3.64 -0.12
CA SER A 39 -12.77 3.30 -1.18
C SER A 39 -13.04 1.81 -1.27
N SER A 40 -12.02 0.96 -1.07
CA SER A 40 -12.15 -0.50 -1.15
C SER A 40 -13.06 -1.14 -0.08
N ARG A 41 -13.41 -0.37 0.96
CA ARG A 41 -14.36 -0.79 2.01
C ARG A 41 -15.81 -0.73 1.55
N GLN A 42 -16.11 -0.01 0.46
CA GLN A 42 -17.47 0.12 -0.07
C GLN A 42 -17.84 -1.15 -0.86
N PRO A 43 -19.06 -1.72 -0.65
CA PRO A 43 -19.49 -2.93 -1.37
C PRO A 43 -19.42 -2.81 -2.89
N ALA A 44 -19.83 -1.66 -3.43
CA ALA A 44 -19.79 -1.35 -4.87
C ALA A 44 -18.37 -1.30 -5.45
N ARG A 45 -17.35 -1.13 -4.59
CA ARG A 45 -15.93 -1.03 -4.96
C ARG A 45 -15.13 -2.25 -4.50
N SER A 46 -15.80 -3.36 -4.25
CA SER A 46 -15.16 -4.64 -3.88
C SER A 46 -14.07 -5.11 -4.86
N PRO A 47 -14.09 -4.80 -6.19
CA PRO A 47 -12.97 -5.13 -7.07
C PRO A 47 -11.62 -4.56 -6.62
N LEU A 48 -11.61 -3.39 -5.96
CA LEU A 48 -10.39 -2.76 -5.46
C LEU A 48 -9.66 -3.66 -4.43
N ARG A 49 -10.38 -4.49 -3.68
CA ARG A 49 -9.79 -5.41 -2.70
C ARG A 49 -8.82 -6.42 -3.35
N ARG A 50 -8.89 -6.63 -4.67
CA ARG A 50 -8.00 -7.52 -5.43
C ARG A 50 -6.74 -6.83 -5.96
N ILE A 51 -6.56 -5.54 -5.73
CA ILE A 51 -5.30 -4.85 -6.05
C ILE A 51 -4.19 -5.40 -5.14
N GLN A 52 -3.04 -5.73 -5.73
CA GLN A 52 -1.86 -6.15 -4.97
C GLN A 52 -1.20 -4.92 -4.34
N LEU A 53 -0.71 -5.03 -3.11
CA LEU A 53 -0.06 -3.90 -2.42
C LEU A 53 1.14 -3.37 -3.20
N ARG A 54 1.91 -4.27 -3.84
CA ARG A 54 3.03 -3.89 -4.70
C ARG A 54 2.59 -3.02 -5.87
N GLN A 55 1.46 -3.35 -6.52
CA GLN A 55 0.92 -2.56 -7.62
C GLN A 55 0.48 -1.17 -7.13
N LEU A 56 -0.17 -1.12 -5.97
CA LEU A 56 -0.62 0.14 -5.37
C LEU A 56 0.55 1.05 -4.98
N LEU A 57 1.61 0.49 -4.40
CA LEU A 57 2.83 1.23 -4.06
C LEU A 57 3.56 1.71 -5.31
N MET A 58 3.71 0.86 -6.34
CA MET A 58 4.33 1.25 -7.61
C MET A 58 3.52 2.25 -8.42
N ALA A 59 2.21 2.35 -8.18
CA ALA A 59 1.39 3.38 -8.80
C ALA A 59 1.67 4.77 -8.21
N GLN A 60 2.28 4.88 -7.02
CA GLN A 60 2.66 6.17 -6.47
C GLN A 60 3.87 6.74 -7.21
N THR A 61 3.76 7.98 -7.70
CA THR A 61 4.86 8.69 -8.35
C THR A 61 6.10 8.74 -7.44
N GLY A 62 7.27 8.44 -8.00
CA GLY A 62 8.53 8.40 -7.26
C GLY A 62 8.83 7.09 -6.54
N THR A 63 7.89 6.13 -6.48
CA THR A 63 8.14 4.80 -5.90
C THR A 63 8.51 3.78 -6.97
N GLY A 64 9.80 3.45 -7.05
CA GLY A 64 10.28 2.37 -7.91
C GLY A 64 9.97 0.97 -7.37
N PRO A 65 10.16 -0.09 -8.18
CA PRO A 65 9.95 -1.49 -7.78
C PRO A 65 10.64 -1.87 -6.46
N LYS A 66 11.91 -1.45 -6.31
CA LYS A 66 12.70 -1.70 -5.10
C LYS A 66 12.10 -1.02 -3.86
N GLY A 67 11.59 0.20 -3.97
CA GLY A 67 10.96 0.92 -2.87
C GLY A 67 9.65 0.26 -2.43
N ALA A 68 8.85 -0.22 -3.39
CA ALA A 68 7.64 -0.98 -3.11
C ALA A 68 7.96 -2.30 -2.40
N ASP A 69 8.98 -3.03 -2.86
CA ASP A 69 9.39 -4.31 -2.27
C ASP A 69 9.93 -4.11 -0.85
N LEU A 70 10.79 -3.11 -0.61
CA LEU A 70 11.28 -2.75 0.74
C LEU A 70 10.15 -2.39 1.71
N THR A 71 9.13 -1.66 1.25
CA THR A 71 7.97 -1.31 2.08
C THR A 71 7.19 -2.55 2.50
N ILE A 72 7.02 -3.51 1.57
CA ILE A 72 6.32 -4.76 1.84
C ILE A 72 7.13 -5.67 2.77
N GLU A 73 8.43 -5.78 2.55
CA GLU A 73 9.35 -6.54 3.42
C GLU A 73 9.29 -6.00 4.85
N ARG A 74 9.44 -4.69 5.01
CA ARG A 74 9.33 -4.04 6.31
C ARG A 74 7.99 -4.26 6.98
N MET A 75 6.88 -4.19 6.23
CA MET A 75 5.56 -4.49 6.76
C MET A 75 5.50 -5.93 7.28
N PHE A 76 6.12 -6.89 6.60
CA PHE A 76 6.19 -8.28 7.06
C PHE A 76 7.10 -8.47 8.28
N ASP A 77 8.19 -7.72 8.37
CA ASP A 77 9.08 -7.70 9.54
C ASP A 77 8.34 -7.17 10.78
N LEU A 78 7.60 -6.06 10.63
CA LEU A 78 6.75 -5.50 11.71
C LEU A 78 5.65 -6.45 12.17
N LEU A 79 5.24 -7.39 11.31
CA LEU A 79 4.24 -8.42 11.63
C LEU A 79 4.88 -9.74 12.10
N GLU A 80 6.22 -9.83 12.11
CA GLU A 80 7.00 -11.02 12.46
C GLU A 80 6.55 -12.29 11.70
N LEU A 81 6.15 -12.14 10.43
CA LEU A 81 5.61 -13.25 9.65
C LEU A 81 6.72 -14.19 9.16
N ARG A 82 6.79 -15.40 9.75
CA ARG A 82 7.70 -16.46 9.28
C ARG A 82 7.48 -16.89 7.83
N ARG A 83 6.25 -16.75 7.32
CA ARG A 83 5.86 -17.14 5.95
C ARG A 83 4.97 -16.06 5.35
N PRO A 84 5.53 -14.98 4.80
CA PRO A 84 4.74 -13.92 4.23
C PRO A 84 4.02 -14.38 2.94
N PRO A 85 2.83 -13.84 2.64
CA PRO A 85 2.16 -14.10 1.37
C PRO A 85 2.99 -13.51 0.22
N LYS A 86 3.15 -14.27 -0.87
CA LYS A 86 3.93 -13.82 -2.04
C LYS A 86 3.37 -12.56 -2.71
N ARG A 87 2.05 -12.34 -2.62
CA ARG A 87 1.34 -11.23 -3.28
C ARG A 87 0.23 -10.73 -2.35
N PRO A 88 0.54 -9.95 -1.30
CA PRO A 88 -0.48 -9.40 -0.42
C PRO A 88 -1.39 -8.45 -1.23
N THR A 89 -2.69 -8.49 -0.94
CA THR A 89 -3.70 -7.64 -1.57
C THR A 89 -4.33 -6.70 -0.55
N ILE A 90 -5.09 -5.71 -1.03
CA ILE A 90 -5.90 -4.86 -0.15
C ILE A 90 -6.89 -5.71 0.69
N ALA A 91 -7.43 -6.81 0.14
CA ALA A 91 -8.26 -7.74 0.91
C ALA A 91 -7.51 -8.34 2.11
N TRP A 92 -6.26 -8.75 1.92
CA TRP A 92 -5.42 -9.30 2.99
C TRP A 92 -5.07 -8.25 4.04
N LEU A 93 -4.83 -7.02 3.59
CA LEU A 93 -4.54 -5.87 4.44
C LEU A 93 -5.73 -5.51 5.35
N LEU A 94 -6.95 -5.56 4.79
CA LEU A 94 -8.22 -5.23 5.45
C LEU A 94 -8.95 -6.45 6.02
N ASP A 95 -8.22 -7.52 6.31
CA ASP A 95 -8.80 -8.73 6.90
C ASP A 95 -9.19 -8.46 8.36
N GLU A 96 -10.49 -8.56 8.66
CA GLU A 96 -11.06 -8.30 9.99
C GLU A 96 -10.48 -9.23 11.06
N ARG A 97 -10.09 -10.45 10.68
CA ARG A 97 -9.48 -11.44 11.59
C ARG A 97 -8.14 -10.98 12.15
N ALA A 98 -7.48 -10.04 11.47
CA ALA A 98 -6.23 -9.46 11.92
C ALA A 98 -6.42 -8.23 12.82
N GLY A 99 -7.68 -7.84 13.14
CA GLY A 99 -7.96 -6.74 14.06
C GLY A 99 -7.36 -5.39 13.66
N GLY A 100 -7.08 -5.18 12.36
CA GLY A 100 -6.42 -3.97 11.85
C GLY A 100 -4.89 -3.92 12.02
N VAL A 101 -4.27 -4.94 12.63
CA VAL A 101 -2.80 -5.00 12.86
C VAL A 101 -2.03 -4.91 11.53
N ARG A 102 -2.50 -5.59 10.48
CA ARG A 102 -1.89 -5.53 9.15
C ARG A 102 -1.94 -4.14 8.52
N LEU A 103 -3.07 -3.45 8.65
CA LEU A 103 -3.22 -2.09 8.16
C LEU A 103 -2.28 -1.14 8.91
N ARG A 104 -2.19 -1.27 10.24
CA ARG A 104 -1.26 -0.48 11.06
C ARG A 104 0.19 -0.69 10.64
N ALA A 105 0.64 -1.94 10.53
CA ALA A 105 2.01 -2.25 10.10
C ALA A 105 2.32 -1.70 8.70
N PHE A 106 1.34 -1.71 7.78
CA PHE A 106 1.50 -1.10 6.46
C PHE A 106 1.66 0.42 6.51
N LEU A 107 0.87 1.10 7.35
CA LEU A 107 1.00 2.55 7.55
C LEU A 107 2.38 2.88 8.16
N ASP A 108 2.79 2.15 9.20
CA ASP A 108 4.10 2.33 9.86
C ASP A 108 5.28 2.08 8.90
N ALA A 109 5.16 1.06 8.03
CA ALA A 109 6.16 0.75 7.02
C ALA A 109 6.30 1.86 5.96
N ARG A 110 5.21 2.57 5.62
CA ARG A 110 5.21 3.68 4.67
C ARG A 110 5.77 4.99 5.23
N THR A 111 5.59 5.24 6.53
CA THR A 111 5.91 6.56 7.12
C THR A 111 7.38 6.73 7.46
N THR A 112 8.14 5.66 7.64
CA THR A 112 9.53 5.77 8.10
C THR A 112 10.51 5.85 6.93
N SER A 113 10.43 6.97 6.20
CA SER A 113 11.62 7.58 5.59
C SER A 113 11.97 8.78 6.46
N SER A 114 12.48 8.54 7.67
CA SER A 114 13.08 9.61 8.45
C SER A 114 14.50 9.83 7.92
N GLU A 115 14.61 10.70 6.93
CA GLU A 115 15.74 11.63 6.97
C GLU A 115 15.73 12.25 8.40
N PRO A 116 16.87 12.30 9.11
CA PRO A 116 16.89 12.98 10.40
C PRO A 116 16.31 14.38 10.17
N PRO A 117 15.36 14.85 11.00
CA PRO A 117 14.48 15.95 10.62
C PRO A 117 15.22 17.29 10.46
N TRP A 118 16.48 17.39 10.88
CA TRP A 118 17.41 18.49 10.60
C TRP A 118 18.86 18.03 10.88
N PRO A 119 19.90 18.76 10.40
CA PRO A 119 21.32 18.35 10.49
C PRO A 119 21.92 18.19 11.89
N GLN A 120 21.16 18.35 12.99
CA GLN A 120 21.68 18.53 14.36
C GLN A 120 20.97 17.67 15.43
N TRP A 121 20.38 16.54 15.05
CA TRP A 121 19.69 15.63 15.99
C TRP A 121 20.62 14.51 16.49
N PRO A 122 20.60 14.14 17.79
CA PRO A 122 20.06 14.83 18.95
C PRO A 122 21.20 15.58 19.68
N TYR A 123 21.34 16.89 19.44
CA TYR A 123 22.19 17.82 20.21
C TYR A 123 23.51 17.23 20.75
N GLU A 124 24.37 16.65 19.90
CA GLU A 124 25.77 16.46 20.30
C GLU A 124 26.49 17.80 20.25
N THR A 125 26.43 18.44 21.41
CA THR A 125 27.41 19.31 22.05
C THR A 125 28.74 19.43 21.31
N THR A 126 28.86 20.37 20.37
CA THR A 126 30.15 21.02 20.14
C THR A 126 30.47 21.85 21.38
N ARG A 127 30.92 21.17 22.46
CA ARG A 127 31.72 21.80 23.50
C ARG A 127 32.97 22.26 22.78
N GLY A 128 32.96 23.52 22.34
CA GLY A 128 34.15 24.19 21.85
C GLY A 128 35.27 23.96 22.85
N LYS A 129 36.39 23.42 22.38
CA LYS A 129 37.64 23.58 23.12
C LYS A 129 37.92 25.07 23.13
N SER A 130 37.55 25.74 24.23
CA SER A 130 38.11 27.04 24.58
C SER A 130 39.63 26.89 24.69
N GLN A 131 40.31 27.93 24.22
CA GLN A 131 41.76 28.14 24.15
C GLN A 131 42.54 27.63 25.37
#